data_AF-A0A2S2R022-F1
#
_entry.id   AF-A0A2S2R022-F1
#
_cell.length_a   1.000
_cell.length_b   1.000
_cell.length_c   1.000
_cell.angle_alpha   90.00
_cell.angle_beta   90.00
_cell.angle_gamma   90.00
#
_symmetry.space_group_name_H-M   'P 1'
#
loop_
_entity.id
_entity.type
_entity.pdbx_description
1 polymer ?
#
loop_
_entity_poly.entity_id
_entity_poly.type
_entity_poly.pdbx_seq_one_letter_code
_entity_poly.pdbx_strand_id
1 'polypeptide(L)'
;IHNSHAVSVKYFKKLSSNYSYFRRNGYYSNFNLKNYMNYIRPFVHVKNDAKNKLFDFSVLSYNVLAQDLLEKNAFLYDWSNVKVLNWDFRKNLLLNEIKEINADIICFQEVQESHLNWFSYNLSNLGYNGVYKKRTHDHCDGCAIYYRNNKFILKEKVTVEYNQPGVNILDRHNVGIVLRLSPRHNDEASFVVSTTHILYNKKRHDVKLAQVHLLLAEIERVSYKGEKK
;
A
#
# COMPACT_ATOMS: atom_id res chain seq x y z
N ILE A 1 -15.74 1.84 -12.40
CA ILE A 1 -15.55 2.72 -11.22
C ILE A 1 -14.59 2.01 -10.26
N HIS A 2 -13.30 2.26 -10.46
CA HIS A 2 -12.21 1.73 -9.65
C HIS A 2 -12.19 2.50 -8.33
N ASN A 3 -12.68 1.86 -7.26
CA ASN A 3 -12.35 2.33 -5.93
C ASN A 3 -11.00 1.72 -5.55
N SER A 4 -9.93 2.42 -5.90
CA SER A 4 -8.65 2.32 -5.21
C SER A 4 -8.90 2.72 -3.75
N HIS A 5 -9.28 1.75 -2.92
CA HIS A 5 -9.33 1.93 -1.48
C HIS A 5 -7.87 1.91 -1.01
N ALA A 6 -7.28 3.10 -0.86
CA ALA A 6 -6.17 3.26 0.05
C ALA A 6 -6.71 2.94 1.45
N VAL A 7 -6.48 1.72 1.94
CA VAL A 7 -6.71 1.41 3.35
C VAL A 7 -5.53 2.00 4.12
N SER A 8 -5.57 3.31 4.38
CA SER A 8 -4.87 3.82 5.55
C SER A 8 -5.68 3.36 6.75
N VAL A 9 -5.21 2.36 7.50
CA VAL A 9 -5.74 2.13 8.85
C VAL A 9 -5.20 3.25 9.73
N LYS A 10 -5.88 4.39 9.67
CA LYS A 10 -6.12 5.23 10.83
C LYS A 10 -7.60 5.64 10.76
N TYR A 11 -8.36 5.16 11.74
CA TYR A 11 -9.83 5.14 11.79
C TYR A 11 -10.43 6.52 12.00
N PHE A 12 -11.16 7.14 11.06
CA PHE A 12 -11.86 8.38 11.42
C PHE A 12 -13.10 8.77 10.58
N LYS A 13 -13.98 9.56 11.21
CA LYS A 13 -15.34 9.92 10.76
C LYS A 13 -15.39 11.26 10.02
N LYS A 14 -16.22 11.33 8.97
CA LYS A 14 -16.48 12.49 8.10
C LYS A 14 -17.21 13.62 8.85
N LEU A 15 -16.74 14.85 8.71
CA LEU A 15 -17.52 16.07 9.00
C LEU A 15 -17.88 16.78 7.69
N SER A 16 -19.09 17.32 7.66
CA SER A 16 -19.78 17.86 6.48
C SER A 16 -19.51 19.34 6.23
N SER A 17 -19.41 19.67 4.93
CA SER A 17 -19.92 20.84 4.22
C SER A 17 -19.49 22.25 4.65
N ASN A 18 -18.71 22.92 3.79
CA ASN A 18 -19.13 24.02 2.90
C ASN A 18 -17.99 25.02 2.71
N TYR A 19 -17.35 25.05 1.53
CA TYR A 19 -16.79 26.30 0.99
C TYR A 19 -16.71 26.23 -0.54
N SER A 20 -17.47 27.11 -1.17
CA SER A 20 -17.42 27.44 -2.59
C SER A 20 -16.25 28.38 -2.86
N TYR A 21 -15.28 28.01 -3.70
CA TYR A 21 -14.34 28.98 -4.26
C TYR A 21 -14.10 28.82 -5.77
N PHE A 22 -14.75 29.74 -6.50
CA PHE A 22 -14.29 30.59 -7.59
C PHE A 22 -13.44 30.03 -8.75
N ARG A 23 -14.08 30.00 -9.93
CA ARG A 23 -13.47 30.29 -11.23
C ARG A 23 -13.02 31.76 -11.28
N ARG A 24 -11.74 32.03 -11.56
CA ARG A 24 -11.27 33.01 -12.58
C ARG A 24 -9.74 33.10 -12.64
N ASN A 25 -9.25 33.03 -13.87
CA ASN A 25 -7.95 33.40 -14.46
C ASN A 25 -6.79 33.88 -13.58
N GLY A 26 -5.61 33.25 -13.81
CA GLY A 26 -4.31 33.90 -13.76
C GLY A 26 -3.51 33.66 -12.47
N TYR A 27 -2.30 33.12 -12.65
CA TYR A 27 -1.22 32.99 -11.65
C TYR A 27 -1.39 31.90 -10.58
N TYR A 28 -0.90 30.69 -10.89
CA TYR A 28 -0.62 29.63 -9.92
C TYR A 28 0.65 29.94 -9.10
N SER A 29 0.64 31.04 -8.35
CA SER A 29 1.72 31.37 -7.41
C SER A 29 1.13 31.48 -6.01
N ASN A 30 0.80 30.32 -5.44
CA ASN A 30 0.60 30.00 -4.01
C ASN A 30 -0.35 28.79 -3.83
N PHE A 31 -0.25 27.79 -4.72
CA PHE A 31 -0.92 26.51 -4.45
C PHE A 31 -0.14 25.78 -3.36
N ASN A 32 -0.56 25.97 -2.10
CA ASN A 32 -0.03 25.21 -0.99
C ASN A 32 -0.60 23.79 -1.07
N LEU A 33 0.15 22.89 -1.70
CA LEU A 33 -0.22 21.48 -1.90
C LEU A 33 -0.58 20.82 -0.56
N LYS A 34 0.12 21.16 0.52
CA LYS A 34 -0.15 20.64 1.87
C LYS A 34 -1.52 21.07 2.39
N ASN A 35 -1.90 22.34 2.20
CA ASN A 35 -3.23 22.83 2.58
C ASN A 35 -4.34 22.20 1.72
N TYR A 36 -4.09 22.05 0.41
CA TYR A 36 -5.04 21.39 -0.49
C TYR A 36 -5.21 19.90 -0.16
N MET A 37 -4.12 19.20 0.15
CA MET A 37 -4.17 17.80 0.57
C MET A 37 -4.87 17.65 1.92
N ASN A 38 -4.62 18.53 2.88
CA ASN A 38 -5.37 18.57 4.14
C ASN A 38 -6.87 18.88 3.93
N TYR A 39 -7.22 19.64 2.90
CA TYR A 39 -8.62 19.90 2.56
C TYR A 39 -9.30 18.67 1.93
N ILE A 40 -8.64 17.98 1.01
CA ILE A 40 -9.23 16.83 0.30
C ILE A 40 -9.16 15.53 1.10
N ARG A 41 -8.08 15.36 1.86
CA ARG A 41 -7.79 14.21 2.70
C ARG A 41 -7.38 14.70 4.09
N PRO A 42 -8.31 15.26 4.87
CA PRO A 42 -8.01 15.71 6.22
C PRO A 42 -7.49 14.54 7.06
N PHE A 43 -6.38 14.74 7.74
CA PHE A 43 -6.02 13.90 8.87
C PHE A 43 -7.07 14.11 9.94
N VAL A 44 -7.74 13.04 10.31
CA VAL A 44 -8.68 13.08 11.42
C VAL A 44 -8.02 12.34 12.58
N HIS A 45 -8.41 12.67 13.80
CA HIS A 45 -7.92 12.03 15.02
C HIS A 45 -9.11 11.43 15.79
N VAL A 46 -8.96 10.20 16.24
CA VAL A 46 -9.89 9.36 17.00
C VAL A 46 -9.07 9.10 18.23
N LYS A 47 -9.54 9.66 19.34
CA LYS A 47 -8.92 9.46 20.63
C LYS A 47 -9.01 7.98 20.96
N ASN A 48 -7.87 7.39 21.23
CA ASN A 48 -7.79 6.08 21.85
C ASN A 48 -7.18 6.34 23.22
N ASP A 49 -7.99 6.32 24.27
CA ASP A 49 -7.61 6.64 25.65
C ASP A 49 -6.78 5.51 26.30
N ALA A 50 -6.03 4.75 25.49
CA ALA A 50 -5.10 3.75 25.95
C ALA A 50 -3.98 4.45 26.75
N LYS A 51 -4.06 4.34 28.07
CA LYS A 51 -3.13 4.97 29.02
C LYS A 51 -1.66 4.53 28.86
N ASN A 52 -1.39 3.46 28.11
CA ASN A 52 -0.05 2.93 27.84
C ASN A 52 0.23 2.85 26.33
N LYS A 53 0.73 3.93 25.74
CA LYS A 53 1.28 3.90 24.37
C LYS A 53 2.73 3.44 24.42
N LEU A 54 2.98 2.16 24.16
CA LEU A 54 4.33 1.59 24.15
C LEU A 54 5.13 2.00 22.91
N PHE A 55 4.47 2.12 21.75
CA PHE A 55 5.11 2.45 20.47
C PHE A 55 4.07 2.90 19.42
N ASP A 56 4.20 4.12 18.89
CA ASP A 56 3.33 4.67 17.86
C ASP A 56 4.02 4.64 16.48
N PHE A 57 3.28 4.19 15.46
CA PHE A 57 3.73 4.25 14.07
C PHE A 57 2.57 4.46 13.10
N SER A 58 2.91 4.71 11.84
CA SER A 58 1.97 4.99 10.74
C SER A 58 2.11 3.98 9.61
N VAL A 59 0.98 3.65 8.98
CA VAL A 59 0.91 2.72 7.85
C VAL A 59 0.17 3.38 6.69
N LEU A 60 0.79 3.32 5.50
CA LEU A 60 0.19 3.69 4.23
C LEU A 60 -0.10 2.41 3.44
N SER A 61 -1.32 2.23 2.93
CA SER A 61 -1.61 1.24 1.88
C SER A 61 -2.01 1.97 0.62
N TYR A 62 -1.34 1.69 -0.50
CA TYR A 62 -1.57 2.43 -1.73
C TYR A 62 -1.35 1.56 -2.98
N ASN A 63 -2.36 1.50 -3.84
CA ASN A 63 -2.23 0.88 -5.15
C ASN A 63 -1.63 1.94 -6.11
N VAL A 64 -0.44 1.67 -6.64
CA VAL A 64 0.34 2.66 -7.41
C VAL A 64 0.05 2.64 -8.91
N LEU A 65 -0.87 1.76 -9.36
CA LEU A 65 -1.31 1.61 -10.74
C LEU A 65 -0.14 1.37 -11.71
N ALA A 66 0.18 0.09 -11.94
CA ALA A 66 1.23 -0.31 -12.88
C ALA A 66 0.97 0.27 -14.27
N GLN A 67 2.01 0.75 -14.95
CA GLN A 67 1.89 1.37 -16.27
C GLN A 67 1.33 0.37 -17.30
N ASP A 68 1.87 -0.84 -17.32
CA ASP A 68 1.44 -1.87 -18.26
C ASP A 68 -0.01 -2.31 -18.00
N LEU A 69 -0.46 -2.32 -16.74
CA LEU A 69 -1.86 -2.63 -16.40
C LEU A 69 -2.80 -1.49 -16.80
N LEU A 70 -2.38 -0.24 -16.60
CA LEU A 70 -3.10 0.95 -17.05
C LEU A 70 -3.28 0.92 -18.57
N GLU A 71 -2.20 0.70 -19.32
CA GLU A 71 -2.22 0.68 -20.79
C GLU A 71 -3.06 -0.47 -21.34
N LYS A 72 -2.95 -1.67 -20.76
CA LYS A 72 -3.80 -2.83 -21.12
C LYS A 72 -5.29 -2.56 -20.90
N ASN A 73 -5.63 -1.63 -20.03
CA ASN A 73 -7.02 -1.26 -19.74
C ASN A 73 -7.28 0.24 -19.99
N ALA A 74 -6.65 0.82 -21.01
CA ALA A 74 -6.70 2.25 -21.29
C ALA A 74 -8.13 2.80 -21.40
N PHE A 75 -9.08 2.00 -21.91
CA PHE A 75 -10.50 2.33 -22.02
C PHE A 75 -11.16 2.76 -20.68
N LEU A 76 -10.58 2.36 -19.54
CA LEU A 76 -11.03 2.80 -18.22
C LEU A 76 -10.62 4.23 -17.87
N TYR A 77 -9.80 4.87 -18.70
CA TYR A 77 -9.18 6.16 -18.44
C TYR A 77 -9.33 7.13 -19.62
N ASP A 78 -10.20 6.84 -20.59
CA ASP A 78 -10.37 7.64 -21.83
C ASP A 78 -10.74 9.11 -21.59
N TRP A 79 -11.27 9.45 -20.40
CA TRP A 79 -11.54 10.83 -19.99
C TRP A 79 -10.30 11.58 -19.48
N SER A 80 -9.15 10.92 -19.36
CA SER A 80 -7.91 11.49 -18.80
C SER A 80 -6.93 11.85 -19.91
N ASN A 81 -6.16 12.92 -19.71
CA ASN A 81 -5.09 13.28 -20.62
C ASN A 81 -3.96 12.23 -20.56
N VAL A 82 -3.61 11.61 -21.68
CA VAL A 82 -2.57 10.56 -21.76
C VAL A 82 -1.25 11.00 -21.14
N LYS A 83 -0.88 12.29 -21.24
CA LYS A 83 0.34 12.82 -20.63
C LYS A 83 0.38 12.65 -19.11
N VAL A 84 -0.77 12.75 -18.43
CA VAL A 84 -0.83 12.59 -16.96
C VAL A 84 -0.89 11.13 -16.52
N LEU A 85 -1.21 10.22 -17.44
CA LEU A 85 -1.23 8.77 -17.21
C LEU A 85 0.15 8.14 -17.36
N ASN A 86 1.07 8.79 -18.07
CA ASN A 86 2.43 8.30 -18.27
C ASN A 86 3.19 8.18 -16.94
N TRP A 87 3.92 7.07 -16.76
CA TRP A 87 4.71 6.79 -15.57
C TRP A 87 5.70 7.90 -15.21
N ASP A 88 6.38 8.49 -16.18
CA ASP A 88 7.37 9.55 -15.93
C ASP A 88 6.76 10.80 -15.30
N PHE A 89 5.49 11.07 -15.61
CA PHE A 89 4.72 12.11 -14.95
C PHE A 89 4.26 11.65 -13.55
N ARG A 90 3.62 10.47 -13.46
CA ARG A 90 3.01 9.96 -12.22
C ARG A 90 4.03 9.69 -11.12
N LYS A 91 5.22 9.18 -11.45
CA LYS A 91 6.24 8.80 -10.45
C LYS A 91 6.68 9.97 -9.58
N ASN A 92 6.75 11.18 -10.14
CA ASN A 92 7.12 12.38 -9.40
C ASN A 92 6.01 12.79 -8.42
N LEU A 93 4.74 12.71 -8.85
CA LEU A 93 3.60 12.95 -7.97
C LEU A 93 3.52 11.91 -6.85
N LEU A 94 3.72 10.64 -7.18
CA LEU A 94 3.77 9.54 -6.23
C LEU A 94 4.87 9.75 -5.17
N LEU A 95 6.08 10.14 -5.59
CA LEU A 95 7.17 10.41 -4.66
C LEU A 95 6.86 11.58 -3.71
N ASN A 96 6.26 12.65 -4.23
CA ASN A 96 5.84 13.78 -3.41
C ASN A 96 4.77 13.36 -2.40
N GLU A 97 3.79 12.56 -2.81
CA GLU A 97 2.77 12.02 -1.92
C GLU A 97 3.37 11.15 -0.82
N ILE A 98 4.34 10.29 -1.14
CA ILE A 98 5.07 9.47 -0.15
C ILE A 98 5.81 10.35 0.87
N LYS A 99 6.48 11.41 0.40
CA LYS A 99 7.22 12.35 1.27
C LYS A 99 6.30 13.14 2.19
N GLU A 100 5.17 13.61 1.68
CA GLU A 100 4.18 14.38 2.46
C GLU A 100 3.48 13.51 3.50
N ILE A 101 3.09 12.28 3.12
CA ILE A 101 2.45 11.33 4.07
C ILE A 101 3.46 10.86 5.12
N ASN A 102 4.71 10.63 4.73
CA ASN A 102 5.82 10.25 5.60
C ASN A 102 5.50 9.05 6.53
N ALA A 103 4.82 8.03 6.00
CA ALA A 103 4.39 6.88 6.79
C ALA A 103 5.56 5.98 7.21
N ASP A 104 5.50 5.37 8.39
CA ASP A 104 6.59 4.52 8.88
C ASP A 104 6.67 3.18 8.15
N ILE A 105 5.53 2.71 7.63
CA ILE A 105 5.40 1.49 6.83
C ILE A 105 4.51 1.80 5.63
N ILE A 106 4.91 1.35 4.45
CA ILE A 106 4.22 1.58 3.19
C ILE A 106 3.98 0.25 2.50
N CYS A 107 2.71 -0.07 2.26
CA CYS A 107 2.25 -1.25 1.56
C CYS A 107 1.77 -0.84 0.17
N PHE A 108 2.50 -1.23 -0.88
CA PHE A 108 2.11 -0.97 -2.25
C PHE A 108 1.52 -2.20 -2.94
N GLN A 109 0.53 -1.95 -3.80
CA GLN A 109 -0.02 -2.90 -4.77
C GLN A 109 0.17 -2.36 -6.19
N GLU A 110 0.16 -3.26 -7.19
CA GLU A 110 0.43 -2.93 -8.60
C GLU A 110 1.79 -2.25 -8.83
N VAL A 111 2.82 -2.69 -8.10
CA VAL A 111 4.20 -2.24 -8.31
C VAL A 111 4.77 -2.97 -9.53
N GLN A 112 4.98 -2.24 -10.62
CA GLN A 112 5.56 -2.78 -11.85
C GLN A 112 7.05 -3.12 -11.68
N GLU A 113 7.45 -4.30 -12.14
CA GLU A 113 8.81 -4.83 -11.99
C GLU A 113 9.87 -3.92 -12.63
N SER A 114 9.61 -3.40 -13.84
CA SER A 114 10.54 -2.49 -14.53
C SER A 114 10.79 -1.17 -13.78
N HIS A 115 9.94 -0.83 -12.79
CA HIS A 115 10.07 0.40 -11.99
C HIS A 115 10.76 0.18 -10.64
N LEU A 116 11.16 -1.04 -10.31
CA LEU A 116 11.73 -1.38 -8.98
C LEU A 116 13.01 -0.61 -8.66
N ASN A 117 13.86 -0.37 -9.65
CA ASN A 117 15.09 0.41 -9.45
C ASN A 117 14.76 1.84 -9.00
N TRP A 118 13.72 2.45 -9.58
CA TRP A 118 13.26 3.78 -9.19
C TRP A 118 12.71 3.78 -7.75
N PHE A 119 11.87 2.82 -7.39
CA PHE A 119 11.35 2.71 -6.02
C PHE A 119 12.48 2.48 -5.01
N SER A 120 13.38 1.54 -5.29
CA SER A 120 14.48 1.17 -4.39
C SER A 120 15.43 2.34 -4.16
N TYR A 121 15.82 3.06 -5.22
CA TYR A 121 16.66 4.23 -5.11
C TYR A 121 16.00 5.34 -4.27
N ASN A 122 14.76 5.73 -4.61
CA ASN A 122 14.11 6.85 -3.93
C ASN A 122 13.73 6.52 -2.48
N LEU A 123 13.25 5.32 -2.20
CA LEU A 123 12.82 4.94 -0.85
C LEU A 123 13.99 4.60 0.07
N SER A 124 15.10 4.04 -0.44
CA SER A 124 16.31 3.87 0.36
C SER A 124 16.91 5.22 0.77
N ASN A 125 16.96 6.21 -0.14
CA ASN A 125 17.36 7.58 0.17
C ASN A 125 16.45 8.25 1.21
N LEU A 126 15.19 7.81 1.29
CA LEU A 126 14.26 8.25 2.33
C LEU A 126 14.37 7.42 3.63
N GLY A 127 15.27 6.43 3.73
CA GLY A 127 15.49 5.63 4.94
C GLY A 127 14.57 4.41 5.07
N TYR A 128 14.04 3.88 3.97
CA TYR A 128 13.25 2.65 3.98
C TYR A 128 14.06 1.45 3.50
N ASN A 129 13.83 0.31 4.14
CA ASN A 129 14.13 -0.99 3.55
C ASN A 129 12.87 -1.52 2.85
N GLY A 130 13.03 -2.31 1.79
CA GLY A 130 11.92 -2.78 0.95
C GLY A 130 11.92 -4.28 0.72
N VAL A 131 10.73 -4.85 0.66
CA VAL A 131 10.48 -6.24 0.22
C VAL A 131 9.48 -6.20 -0.91
N TYR A 132 9.81 -6.82 -2.04
CA TYR A 132 8.93 -6.94 -3.21
C TYR A 132 8.61 -8.41 -3.50
N LYS A 133 7.40 -8.66 -3.99
CA LYS A 133 6.96 -9.93 -4.58
C LYS A 133 6.15 -9.65 -5.83
N LYS A 134 6.72 -10.03 -6.97
CA LYS A 134 6.03 -10.08 -8.26
C LYS A 134 4.89 -11.11 -8.20
N ARG A 135 3.78 -10.82 -8.88
CA ARG A 135 2.77 -11.84 -9.18
C ARG A 135 3.41 -12.97 -9.99
N THR A 136 2.87 -14.18 -9.84
CA THR A 136 3.42 -15.34 -10.55
C THR A 136 3.06 -15.29 -12.05
N HIS A 137 3.63 -16.20 -12.84
CA HIS A 137 3.49 -16.22 -14.30
C HIS A 137 4.07 -14.96 -14.98
N ASP A 138 3.50 -14.54 -16.10
CA ASP A 138 3.96 -13.45 -16.96
C ASP A 138 3.50 -12.04 -16.52
N HIS A 139 2.93 -11.92 -15.32
CA HIS A 139 2.46 -10.64 -14.80
C HIS A 139 3.62 -9.67 -14.55
N CYS A 140 3.47 -8.42 -14.98
CA CYS A 140 4.49 -7.38 -14.85
C CYS A 140 4.50 -6.69 -13.47
N ASP A 141 3.49 -6.93 -12.64
CA ASP A 141 3.26 -6.21 -11.38
C ASP A 141 3.33 -7.11 -10.14
N GLY A 142 3.39 -6.49 -8.97
CA GLY A 142 3.46 -7.18 -7.69
C GLY A 142 3.06 -6.30 -6.52
N CYS A 143 3.34 -6.81 -5.33
CA CYS A 143 3.20 -6.05 -4.09
C CYS A 143 4.57 -5.70 -3.51
N ALA A 144 4.64 -4.61 -2.75
CA ALA A 144 5.83 -4.26 -1.99
C ALA A 144 5.47 -3.79 -0.58
N ILE A 145 6.34 -4.07 0.38
CA ILE A 145 6.30 -3.44 1.72
C ILE A 145 7.62 -2.72 1.94
N TYR A 146 7.55 -1.44 2.26
CA TYR A 146 8.66 -0.62 2.68
C TYR A 146 8.48 -0.23 4.15
N TYR A 147 9.55 -0.25 4.94
CA TYR A 147 9.50 0.09 6.36
C TYR A 147 10.73 0.90 6.78
N ARG A 148 10.53 1.84 7.71
CA ARG A 148 11.58 2.72 8.24
C ARG A 148 12.70 1.90 8.88
N ASN A 149 13.89 1.96 8.26
CA ASN A 149 15.04 1.17 8.70
C ASN A 149 15.53 1.56 10.09
N ASN A 150 15.27 2.79 10.54
CA ASN A 150 15.63 3.33 11.84
C ASN A 150 14.56 3.09 12.92
N LYS A 151 13.37 2.60 12.57
CA LYS A 151 12.29 2.28 13.52
C LYS A 151 12.09 0.80 13.71
N PHE A 152 12.32 -0.01 12.67
CA PHE A 152 11.98 -1.42 12.68
C PHE A 152 13.14 -2.34 12.34
N ILE A 153 13.10 -3.54 12.93
CA ILE A 153 13.93 -4.69 12.59
C ILE A 153 13.01 -5.72 11.92
N LEU A 154 13.42 -6.21 10.74
CA LEU A 154 12.72 -7.31 10.09
C LEU A 154 13.14 -8.63 10.74
N LYS A 155 12.17 -9.33 11.33
CA LYS A 155 12.38 -10.62 11.99
C LYS A 155 12.09 -11.80 11.08
N GLU A 156 11.05 -11.69 10.26
CA GLU A 156 10.65 -12.75 9.35
C GLU A 156 9.96 -12.14 8.13
N LYS A 157 10.18 -12.75 6.97
CA LYS A 157 9.56 -12.40 5.71
C LYS A 157 9.00 -13.66 5.07
N VAL A 158 7.76 -13.58 4.62
CA VAL A 158 7.09 -14.63 3.86
C VAL A 158 6.41 -14.00 2.66
N THR A 159 6.47 -14.70 1.53
CA THR A 159 5.70 -14.34 0.33
C THR A 159 4.65 -15.42 0.10
N VAL A 160 3.43 -14.99 -0.21
CA VAL A 160 2.28 -15.88 -0.41
C VAL A 160 1.96 -15.91 -1.89
N GLU A 161 1.89 -17.10 -2.47
CA GLU A 161 1.37 -17.34 -3.83
C GLU A 161 0.03 -18.03 -3.70
N TYR A 162 -1.03 -17.41 -4.24
CA TYR A 162 -2.36 -17.99 -4.11
C TYR A 162 -2.68 -19.04 -5.17
N ASN A 163 -1.87 -19.19 -6.20
CA ASN A 163 -2.02 -20.28 -7.14
C ASN A 163 -1.52 -21.57 -6.47
N GLN A 164 -2.43 -22.51 -6.22
CA GLN A 164 -2.17 -23.81 -5.62
C GLN A 164 -2.50 -24.90 -6.65
N PRO A 165 -1.48 -25.53 -7.26
CA PRO A 165 -1.68 -26.57 -8.26
C PRO A 165 -2.61 -27.69 -7.76
N GLY A 166 -3.61 -28.04 -8.57
CA GLY A 166 -4.62 -29.06 -8.21
C GLY A 166 -5.81 -28.53 -7.40
N VAL A 167 -5.83 -27.25 -7.03
CA VAL A 167 -6.95 -26.63 -6.29
C VAL A 167 -7.66 -25.59 -7.16
N ASN A 168 -8.75 -26.00 -7.82
CA ASN A 168 -9.45 -25.20 -8.84
C ASN A 168 -9.89 -23.79 -8.40
N ILE A 169 -10.22 -23.59 -7.12
CA ILE A 169 -10.63 -22.27 -6.57
C ILE A 169 -9.43 -21.33 -6.35
N LEU A 170 -8.22 -21.88 -6.34
CA LEU A 170 -6.95 -21.21 -6.09
C LEU A 170 -6.05 -21.31 -7.33
N ASP A 171 -6.58 -20.90 -8.49
CA ASP A 171 -5.92 -20.94 -9.80
C ASP A 171 -5.45 -19.55 -10.27
N ARG A 172 -5.33 -18.59 -9.36
CA ARG A 172 -5.02 -17.18 -9.66
C ARG A 172 -3.65 -16.77 -9.16
N HIS A 173 -2.93 -16.06 -10.01
CA HIS A 173 -1.55 -15.61 -9.79
C HIS A 173 -1.42 -14.36 -8.90
N ASN A 174 -2.45 -14.04 -8.11
CA ASN A 174 -2.37 -13.01 -7.08
C ASN A 174 -1.32 -13.43 -6.03
N VAL A 175 -0.74 -12.45 -5.33
CA VAL A 175 0.30 -12.69 -4.31
C VAL A 175 0.08 -11.82 -3.07
N GLY A 176 0.74 -12.22 -1.98
CA GLY A 176 0.82 -11.45 -0.74
C GLY A 176 2.25 -11.42 -0.19
N ILE A 177 2.50 -10.50 0.74
CA ILE A 177 3.74 -10.43 1.52
C ILE A 177 3.33 -10.30 2.97
N VAL A 178 3.96 -11.08 3.85
CA VAL A 178 3.79 -11.02 5.30
C VAL A 178 5.16 -10.75 5.91
N LEU A 179 5.29 -9.68 6.70
CA LEU A 179 6.50 -9.34 7.44
C LEU A 179 6.20 -9.36 8.94
N ARG A 180 7.10 -9.96 9.72
CA ARG A 180 7.15 -9.74 11.17
C ARG A 180 8.21 -8.70 11.47
N LEU A 181 7.79 -7.61 12.11
CA LEU A 181 8.64 -6.48 12.47
C LEU A 181 8.68 -6.31 13.98
N SER A 182 9.83 -5.92 14.53
CA SER A 182 9.94 -5.42 15.91
C SER A 182 10.41 -3.96 15.92
N PRO A 183 9.92 -3.13 16.85
CA PRO A 183 10.51 -1.82 17.11
C PRO A 183 11.98 -1.95 17.54
N ARG A 184 12.87 -1.09 17.04
CA ARG A 184 14.30 -1.15 17.40
C ARG A 184 14.58 -1.00 18.89
N HIS A 185 13.75 -0.25 19.61
CA HIS A 185 13.90 0.00 21.05
C HIS A 185 13.11 -0.97 21.93
N ASN A 186 12.42 -1.95 21.34
CA ASN A 186 11.70 -2.99 22.06
C ASN A 186 11.64 -4.25 21.18
N ASP A 187 12.71 -5.03 21.21
CA ASP A 187 12.87 -6.17 20.31
C ASP A 187 11.98 -7.37 20.67
N GLU A 188 11.51 -7.42 21.92
CA GLU A 188 10.58 -8.43 22.43
C GLU A 188 9.17 -8.22 21.89
N ALA A 189 8.77 -6.97 21.67
CA ALA A 189 7.55 -6.63 20.98
C ALA A 189 7.71 -6.86 19.47
N SER A 190 6.77 -7.59 18.87
CA SER A 190 6.72 -7.73 17.42
C SER A 190 5.29 -7.72 16.95
N PHE A 191 5.08 -7.24 15.74
CA PHE A 191 3.78 -7.22 15.07
C PHE A 191 3.96 -7.69 13.63
N VAL A 192 2.85 -8.09 13.02
CA VAL A 192 2.83 -8.54 11.62
C VAL A 192 2.22 -7.45 10.76
N VAL A 193 2.85 -7.20 9.62
CA VAL A 193 2.30 -6.38 8.54
C VAL A 193 2.16 -7.24 7.30
N SER A 194 1.02 -7.16 6.66
CA SER A 194 0.76 -7.86 5.41
C SER A 194 0.22 -6.91 4.35
N THR A 195 0.59 -7.15 3.11
CA THR A 195 0.00 -6.52 1.92
C THR A 195 -0.37 -7.59 0.91
N THR A 196 -1.47 -7.39 0.20
CA THR A 196 -1.87 -8.25 -0.91
C THR A 196 -2.71 -7.46 -1.91
N HIS A 197 -2.81 -7.99 -3.12
CA HIS A 197 -3.79 -7.56 -4.11
C HIS A 197 -4.65 -8.77 -4.50
N ILE A 198 -5.81 -8.90 -3.86
CA ILE A 198 -6.77 -9.99 -4.10
C ILE A 198 -7.39 -9.90 -5.50
N LEU A 199 -8.02 -10.99 -5.96
CA LEU A 199 -8.71 -11.02 -7.24
C LEU A 199 -9.73 -9.87 -7.37
N TYR A 200 -9.71 -9.16 -8.50
CA TYR A 200 -10.65 -8.06 -8.77
C TYR A 200 -12.08 -8.55 -9.04
N ASN A 201 -12.22 -9.64 -9.83
CA ASN A 201 -13.48 -10.10 -10.42
C ASN A 201 -14.65 -10.05 -9.42
N LYS A 202 -15.64 -9.20 -9.70
CA LYS A 202 -16.78 -8.92 -8.81
C LYS A 202 -17.66 -10.14 -8.54
N LYS A 203 -17.63 -11.17 -9.40
CA LYS A 203 -18.49 -12.36 -9.28
C LYS A 203 -17.81 -13.52 -8.56
N ARG A 204 -16.49 -13.45 -8.32
CA ARG A 204 -15.69 -14.55 -7.73
C ARG A 204 -15.38 -14.31 -6.26
N HIS A 205 -16.43 -14.21 -5.45
CA HIS A 205 -16.30 -14.06 -4.00
C HIS A 205 -15.65 -15.30 -3.34
N ASP A 206 -15.93 -16.47 -3.90
CA ASP A 206 -15.34 -17.77 -3.56
C ASP A 206 -13.80 -17.71 -3.60
N VAL A 207 -13.22 -17.24 -4.71
CA VAL A 207 -11.76 -17.11 -4.86
C VAL A 207 -11.19 -16.08 -3.89
N LYS A 208 -11.86 -14.92 -3.75
CA LYS A 208 -11.41 -13.87 -2.83
C LYS A 208 -11.35 -14.40 -1.39
N LEU A 209 -12.36 -15.14 -0.97
CA LEU A 209 -12.41 -15.74 0.37
C LEU A 209 -11.29 -16.78 0.54
N ALA A 210 -11.07 -17.65 -0.44
CA ALA A 210 -9.99 -18.63 -0.41
C ALA A 210 -8.60 -17.97 -0.32
N GLN A 211 -8.37 -16.89 -1.10
CA GLN A 211 -7.13 -16.11 -1.04
C GLN A 211 -6.91 -15.47 0.33
N VAL A 212 -7.96 -14.84 0.90
CA VAL A 212 -7.88 -14.25 2.23
C VAL A 212 -7.62 -15.31 3.30
N HIS A 213 -8.23 -16.49 3.18
CA HIS A 213 -8.00 -17.58 4.12
C HIS A 213 -6.53 -18.04 4.13
N LEU A 214 -5.93 -18.25 2.95
CA LEU A 214 -4.49 -18.57 2.85
C LEU A 214 -3.61 -17.47 3.44
N LEU A 215 -3.93 -16.19 3.18
CA LEU A 215 -3.17 -15.08 3.74
C LEU A 215 -3.26 -15.03 5.26
N LEU A 216 -4.45 -15.26 5.82
CA LEU A 216 -4.66 -15.28 7.28
C LEU A 216 -3.91 -16.45 7.93
N ALA A 217 -3.87 -17.63 7.29
CA ALA A 217 -3.09 -18.77 7.77
C ALA A 217 -1.58 -18.43 7.82
N GLU A 218 -1.06 -17.75 6.80
CA GLU A 218 0.35 -17.30 6.80
C GLU A 218 0.62 -16.19 7.83
N ILE A 219 -0.33 -15.26 8.03
CA ILE A 219 -0.23 -14.24 9.08
C ILE A 219 -0.20 -14.91 10.47
N GLU A 220 -1.08 -15.87 10.71
CA GLU A 220 -1.14 -16.62 11.97
C GLU A 220 0.18 -17.38 12.19
N ARG A 221 0.65 -18.12 11.19
CA ARG A 221 1.92 -18.86 11.25
C ARG A 221 3.11 -17.94 11.57
N VAL A 222 3.19 -16.79 10.92
CA VAL A 222 4.28 -15.81 11.15
C VAL A 222 4.13 -15.09 12.49
N SER A 223 2.91 -14.93 12.99
CA SER A 223 2.64 -14.30 14.29
C SER A 223 3.08 -15.16 15.48
N TYR A 224 3.16 -16.48 15.28
CA TYR A 224 3.49 -17.43 16.33
C TYR A 224 4.96 -17.28 16.78
N LYS A 225 5.15 -16.74 17.99
CA LYS A 225 6.42 -16.75 18.69
C LYS A 225 6.51 -18.09 19.40
N GLY A 226 7.20 -19.08 18.82
CA GLY A 226 7.30 -20.40 19.45
C GLY A 226 7.68 -20.31 20.93
N GLU A 227 6.73 -20.61 21.82
CA GLU A 227 7.06 -20.99 23.18
C GLU A 227 7.77 -22.33 23.06
N LYS A 228 9.07 -22.36 23.36
CA LYS A 228 9.73 -23.61 23.70
C LYS A 228 9.04 -24.12 24.96
N LYS A 229 8.13 -25.09 24.79
CA LYS A 229 7.74 -25.97 25.89
C LYS A 229 8.95 -26.77 26.34
#